data_AF-A0AA91BUW0-F1
#
_entry.id   AF-A0AA91BUW0-F1
#
_cell.length_a   1.000
_cell.length_b   1.000
_cell.length_c   1.000
_cell.angle_alpha   90.00
_cell.angle_beta   90.00
_cell.angle_gamma   90.00
#
_symmetry.space_group_name_H-M   'P 1'
#
loop_
_entity.id
_entity.type
_entity.pdbx_description
1 polymer ?
#
loop_
_entity_poly.entity_id
_entity_poly.type
_entity_poly.pdbx_seq_one_letter_code
_entity_poly.pdbx_strand_id
1 'polypeptide(L)'
;MTDLISLYEARIADGTLTRDDAQEAVLPQFERIRAALSKPVKRGLFRKVPPPPKGLYLWGGVGRGKSMLMDMFVDTLGNIPARRVHFHAFMQEIHAGMHKARQQNVEDALAPVAKEVVNSVRLLAFDEMQITDITDAMIVGRLFDLLHEGGVVVVTTSNRHPDDLYKDGLNRQLFLPFIAHIKEQLQVWELVSPTDYRQNRLEGAPVYFTPIGPEARQKIREVWTDLAGGPADPLVLHVKGRAVELPAFRNGVARASFYDLCGRMLGPGDYLAIAEEVKVLVLEDIPRLSRNNFNEAKRFVTLIDALYEARVRLICSAAAEPEMLYVEGEGTFEFERTASRLREMQDQDWGRQGH
;
A
#
# COMPACT_ATOMS: atom_id res chain seq x y z
N MET A 1 -20.21 20.16 15.83
CA MET A 1 -19.06 19.70 15.03
C MET A 1 -18.97 18.20 15.25
N THR A 2 -19.25 17.43 14.21
CA THR A 2 -19.14 15.97 14.22
C THR A 2 -17.65 15.62 14.19
N ASP A 3 -17.19 14.72 15.06
CA ASP A 3 -15.82 14.20 15.00
C ASP A 3 -15.63 13.25 13.81
N LEU A 4 -14.37 12.95 13.46
CA LEU A 4 -14.07 12.17 12.28
C LEU A 4 -14.65 10.75 12.34
N ILE A 5 -14.62 10.13 13.52
CA ILE A 5 -15.13 8.78 13.73
C ILE A 5 -16.64 8.74 13.47
N SER A 6 -17.37 9.71 14.02
CA SER A 6 -18.81 9.84 13.81
C SER A 6 -19.15 10.13 12.35
N LEU A 7 -18.32 10.92 11.64
CA LEU A 7 -18.49 11.17 10.20
C LEU A 7 -18.26 9.90 9.38
N TYR A 8 -17.26 9.08 9.75
CA TYR A 8 -16.98 7.80 9.11
C TYR A 8 -18.12 6.80 9.30
N GLU A 9 -18.61 6.65 10.53
CA GLU A 9 -19.77 5.79 10.84
C GLU A 9 -21.04 6.25 10.12
N ALA A 10 -21.28 7.57 10.03
CA ALA A 10 -22.42 8.10 9.28
C ALA A 10 -22.36 7.74 7.79
N ARG A 11 -21.16 7.82 7.18
CA ARG A 11 -20.94 7.42 5.78
C ARG A 11 -21.03 5.92 5.55
N ILE A 12 -20.75 5.11 6.56
CA ILE A 12 -21.04 3.67 6.49
C ILE A 12 -22.56 3.43 6.56
N ALA A 13 -23.24 4.10 7.48
CA ALA A 13 -24.67 3.92 7.70
C ALA A 13 -25.53 4.37 6.50
N ASP A 14 -25.10 5.40 5.76
CA ASP A 14 -25.78 5.87 4.54
C ASP A 14 -25.35 5.13 3.26
N GLY A 15 -24.40 4.19 3.36
CA GLY A 15 -23.91 3.37 2.26
C GLY A 15 -22.92 4.05 1.32
N THR A 16 -22.46 5.28 1.63
CA THR A 16 -21.41 5.95 0.84
C THR A 16 -20.03 5.33 1.04
N LEU A 17 -19.78 4.68 2.18
CA LEU A 17 -18.55 3.95 2.48
C LEU A 17 -18.81 2.50 2.89
N THR A 18 -17.88 1.63 2.52
CA THR A 18 -17.79 0.27 3.05
C THR A 18 -16.81 0.26 4.21
N ARG A 19 -17.15 -0.45 5.29
CA ARG A 19 -16.28 -0.60 6.46
C ARG A 19 -14.95 -1.27 6.09
N ASP A 20 -13.85 -0.64 6.50
CA ASP A 20 -12.47 -1.11 6.33
C ASP A 20 -11.71 -0.99 7.67
N ASP A 21 -11.23 -2.14 8.19
CA ASP A 21 -10.53 -2.23 9.48
C ASP A 21 -9.25 -1.38 9.52
N ALA A 22 -8.52 -1.26 8.41
CA ALA A 22 -7.29 -0.48 8.35
C ALA A 22 -7.57 1.02 8.40
N GLN A 23 -8.66 1.46 7.76
CA GLN A 23 -9.14 2.83 7.84
C GLN A 23 -9.63 3.16 9.25
N GLU A 24 -10.39 2.27 9.89
CA GLU A 24 -10.85 2.45 11.28
C GLU A 24 -9.69 2.58 12.27
N ALA A 25 -8.65 1.75 12.10
CA ALA A 25 -7.48 1.75 12.98
C ALA A 25 -6.72 3.09 13.00
N VAL A 26 -6.76 3.87 11.91
CA VAL A 26 -6.08 5.17 11.84
C VAL A 26 -6.93 6.35 12.31
N LEU A 27 -8.27 6.23 12.37
CA LEU A 27 -9.15 7.33 12.79
C LEU A 27 -8.74 7.98 14.14
N PRO A 28 -8.32 7.23 15.18
CA PRO A 28 -7.85 7.82 16.43
C PRO A 28 -6.63 8.75 16.27
N GLN A 29 -5.78 8.53 15.26
CA GLN A 29 -4.61 9.38 15.02
C GLN A 29 -5.02 10.76 14.48
N PHE A 30 -5.99 10.80 13.57
CA PHE A 30 -6.58 12.05 13.11
C PHE A 30 -7.31 12.78 14.23
N GLU A 31 -8.10 12.05 15.03
CA GLU A 31 -8.87 12.63 16.13
C GLU A 31 -7.96 13.25 17.21
N ARG A 32 -6.84 12.61 17.53
CA ARG A 32 -5.80 13.16 18.42
C ARG A 32 -5.34 14.55 17.95
N ILE A 33 -5.11 14.72 16.65
CA ILE A 33 -4.66 15.99 16.06
C ILE A 33 -5.78 17.03 16.11
N ARG A 34 -6.99 16.67 15.67
CA ARG A 34 -8.18 17.55 15.70
C ARG A 34 -8.47 18.07 17.11
N ALA A 35 -8.50 17.17 18.10
CA ALA A 35 -8.75 17.50 19.50
C ALA A 35 -7.66 18.38 20.11
N ALA A 36 -6.39 18.16 19.74
CA ALA A 36 -5.28 19.00 20.19
C ALA A 36 -5.35 20.42 19.58
N LEU A 37 -5.67 20.54 18.30
CA LEU A 37 -5.78 21.83 17.62
C LEU A 37 -7.01 22.64 18.05
N SER A 38 -8.09 21.97 18.45
CA SER A 38 -9.31 22.60 18.95
C SER A 38 -9.13 23.28 20.32
N LYS A 39 -8.08 22.93 21.07
CA LYS A 39 -7.79 23.55 22.36
C LYS A 39 -7.19 24.96 22.15
N PRO A 40 -7.71 25.99 22.84
CA PRO A 40 -7.15 27.33 22.73
C PRO A 40 -5.74 27.38 23.32
N VAL A 41 -4.79 27.93 22.56
CA VAL A 41 -3.41 28.13 23.03
C VAL A 41 -3.43 29.31 24.01
N LYS A 42 -3.35 29.02 25.32
CA LYS A 42 -3.27 30.06 26.35
C LYS A 42 -1.90 30.75 26.28
N ARG A 43 -1.83 31.91 25.62
CA ARG A 43 -0.66 32.79 25.62
C ARG A 43 -0.69 33.66 26.88
N GLY A 44 0.28 33.49 27.77
CA GLY A 44 0.49 34.35 28.94
C GLY A 44 1.94 34.81 29.00
N LEU A 45 2.22 35.96 29.64
CA LEU A 45 3.50 36.68 29.61
C LEU A 45 4.74 35.86 30.05
N PHE A 46 4.55 34.69 30.66
CA PHE A 46 5.64 33.81 31.13
C PHE A 46 5.42 32.33 30.80
N ARG A 47 4.43 31.99 29.96
CA ARG A 47 4.10 30.59 29.66
C ARG A 47 4.73 30.19 28.33
N LYS A 48 5.69 29.25 28.37
CA LYS A 48 6.21 28.59 27.15
C LYS A 48 5.02 28.03 26.37
N VAL A 49 4.93 28.37 25.08
CA VAL A 49 3.95 27.79 24.17
C VAL A 49 4.23 26.30 24.11
N PRO A 50 3.25 25.42 24.40
CA PRO A 50 3.46 23.99 24.28
C PRO A 50 3.79 23.63 22.82
N PRO A 51 4.68 22.66 22.58
CA PRO A 51 5.01 22.24 21.22
C PRO A 51 3.73 21.75 20.51
N PRO A 52 3.65 21.91 19.18
CA PRO A 52 2.51 21.42 18.42
C PRO A 52 2.37 19.89 18.60
N PRO A 53 1.15 19.34 18.53
CA PRO A 53 0.98 17.89 18.56
C PRO A 53 1.70 17.26 17.38
N LYS A 54 2.25 16.04 17.56
CA LYS A 54 2.81 15.28 16.44
C LYS A 54 1.78 15.17 15.32
N GLY A 55 2.23 15.39 14.09
CA GLY A 55 1.42 15.22 12.90
C GLY A 55 1.18 13.75 12.54
N LEU A 56 0.79 13.49 11.30
CA LEU A 56 0.54 12.15 10.77
C LEU A 56 1.13 12.02 9.37
N TYR A 57 1.92 10.97 9.15
CA TYR A 57 2.39 10.54 7.83
C TYR A 57 1.65 9.24 7.51
N LEU A 58 0.56 9.35 6.75
CA LEU A 58 -0.25 8.22 6.34
C LEU A 58 0.25 7.68 5.00
N TRP A 59 0.71 6.44 4.96
CA TRP A 59 1.22 5.85 3.72
C TRP A 59 0.64 4.48 3.43
N GLY A 60 0.74 4.05 2.17
CA GLY A 60 0.24 2.75 1.70
C GLY A 60 -0.09 2.79 0.22
N GLY A 61 -0.43 1.64 -0.37
CA GLY A 61 -0.66 1.53 -1.82
C GLY A 61 -1.77 2.44 -2.39
N VAL A 62 -1.86 2.50 -3.72
CA VAL A 62 -2.89 3.27 -4.45
C VAL A 62 -4.30 2.71 -4.13
N GLY A 63 -5.31 3.57 -4.14
CA GLY A 63 -6.72 3.16 -3.98
C GLY A 63 -7.15 2.80 -2.55
N ARG A 64 -6.31 3.06 -1.54
CA ARG A 64 -6.58 2.67 -0.13
C ARG A 64 -7.45 3.66 0.66
N GLY A 65 -7.96 4.72 0.03
CA GLY A 65 -8.78 5.73 0.72
C GLY A 65 -7.99 6.76 1.54
N LYS A 66 -6.66 6.86 1.38
CA LYS A 66 -5.84 7.86 2.09
C LYS A 66 -6.34 9.30 1.87
N SER A 67 -6.56 9.68 0.60
CA SER A 67 -7.07 11.01 0.26
C SER A 67 -8.48 11.20 0.83
N MET A 68 -9.37 10.23 0.68
CA MET A 68 -10.72 10.28 1.26
C MET A 68 -10.70 10.49 2.80
N LEU A 69 -9.82 9.78 3.54
CA LEU A 69 -9.65 10.01 4.98
C LEU A 69 -9.14 11.43 5.27
N MET A 70 -8.24 11.95 4.42
CA MET A 70 -7.78 13.35 4.50
C MET A 70 -8.92 14.35 4.23
N ASP A 71 -9.77 14.13 3.22
CA ASP A 71 -10.98 14.94 2.95
C ASP A 71 -11.82 15.04 4.21
N MET A 72 -12.22 13.88 4.74
CA MET A 72 -13.07 13.78 5.92
C MET A 72 -12.46 14.45 7.13
N PHE A 73 -11.15 14.27 7.33
CA PHE A 73 -10.44 14.90 8.43
C PHE A 73 -10.49 16.43 8.32
N VAL A 74 -10.18 16.99 7.14
CA VAL A 74 -10.21 18.44 6.92
C VAL A 74 -11.62 19.01 7.12
N ASP A 75 -12.67 18.30 6.66
CA ASP A 75 -14.07 18.70 6.87
C ASP A 75 -14.44 18.81 8.37
N THR A 76 -13.79 18.04 9.23
CA THR A 76 -14.06 18.02 10.69
C THR A 76 -13.33 19.12 11.48
N LEU A 77 -12.43 19.88 10.84
CA LEU A 77 -11.59 20.89 11.51
C LEU A 77 -12.36 22.16 11.90
N GLY A 78 -13.54 22.38 11.34
CA GLY A 78 -14.39 23.53 11.66
C GLY A 78 -13.67 24.87 11.43
N ASN A 79 -13.46 25.65 12.49
CA ASN A 79 -12.83 26.97 12.42
C ASN A 79 -11.29 26.94 12.55
N ILE A 80 -10.67 25.76 12.64
CA ILE A 80 -9.20 25.66 12.67
C ILE A 80 -8.67 26.08 11.29
N PRO A 81 -7.80 27.10 11.19
CA PRO A 81 -7.22 27.50 9.91
C PRO A 81 -6.40 26.34 9.35
N ALA A 82 -6.91 25.70 8.31
CA ALA A 82 -6.30 24.54 7.70
C ALA A 82 -6.27 24.73 6.19
N ARG A 83 -5.21 24.23 5.57
CA ARG A 83 -5.05 24.24 4.13
C ARG A 83 -4.70 22.86 3.66
N ARG A 84 -5.48 22.36 2.71
CA ARG A 84 -5.23 21.13 1.98
C ARG A 84 -4.69 21.44 0.60
N VAL A 85 -3.62 20.76 0.19
CA VAL A 85 -2.93 21.03 -1.08
C VAL A 85 -2.07 19.82 -1.47
N HIS A 86 -1.93 19.57 -2.78
CA HIS A 86 -0.94 18.59 -3.26
C HIS A 86 0.48 19.09 -2.96
N PHE A 87 1.36 18.18 -2.54
CA PHE A 87 2.71 18.55 -2.12
C PHE A 87 3.48 19.31 -3.21
N HIS A 88 3.42 18.85 -4.47
CA HIS A 88 4.11 19.52 -5.58
C HIS A 88 3.59 20.94 -5.85
N ALA A 89 2.27 21.15 -5.81
CA ALA A 89 1.67 22.47 -6.00
C ALA A 89 2.10 23.44 -4.89
N PHE A 90 2.18 22.96 -3.66
CA PHE A 90 2.69 23.75 -2.55
C PHE A 90 4.16 24.14 -2.75
N MET A 91 5.02 23.20 -3.16
CA MET A 91 6.43 23.51 -3.43
C MET A 91 6.61 24.56 -4.53
N GLN A 92 5.80 24.50 -5.59
CA GLN A 92 5.81 25.54 -6.65
C GLN A 92 5.49 26.94 -6.09
N GLU A 93 4.52 27.06 -5.19
CA GLU A 93 4.20 28.32 -4.52
C GLU A 93 5.35 28.83 -3.65
N ILE A 94 6.01 27.93 -2.91
CA ILE A 94 7.16 28.27 -2.09
C ILE A 94 8.31 28.80 -2.96
N HIS A 95 8.62 28.11 -4.05
CA HIS A 95 9.65 28.55 -4.99
C HIS A 95 9.30 29.91 -5.60
N ALA A 96 8.04 30.13 -6.01
CA ALA A 96 7.59 31.42 -6.53
C ALA A 96 7.73 32.55 -5.50
N GLY A 97 7.38 32.28 -4.24
CA GLY A 97 7.59 33.21 -3.12
C GLY A 97 9.06 33.54 -2.90
N MET A 98 9.93 32.52 -2.91
CA MET A 98 11.38 32.70 -2.77
C MET A 98 11.96 33.49 -3.93
N HIS A 99 11.50 33.28 -5.16
CA HIS A 99 11.92 34.08 -6.32
C HIS A 99 11.57 35.56 -6.15
N LYS A 100 10.36 35.88 -5.68
CA LYS A 100 9.96 37.26 -5.35
C LYS A 100 10.82 37.87 -4.24
N ALA A 101 11.07 37.13 -3.17
CA ALA A 101 11.91 37.61 -2.06
C ALA A 101 13.36 37.89 -2.52
N ARG A 102 13.92 37.04 -3.39
CA ARG A 102 15.24 37.27 -4.00
C ARG A 102 15.28 38.52 -4.87
N GLN A 103 14.22 38.79 -5.65
CA GLN A 103 14.12 40.03 -6.44
C GLN A 103 14.11 41.30 -5.57
N GLN A 104 13.73 41.17 -4.31
CA GLN A 104 13.77 42.24 -3.30
C GLN A 104 15.09 42.28 -2.51
N ASN A 105 16.12 41.53 -2.96
CA ASN A 105 17.42 41.39 -2.30
C ASN A 105 17.35 40.84 -0.86
N VAL A 106 16.37 39.98 -0.57
CA VAL A 106 16.33 39.24 0.70
C VAL A 106 17.33 38.08 0.61
N GLU A 107 18.34 38.09 1.47
CA GLU A 107 19.36 37.02 1.53
C GLU A 107 18.74 35.66 1.88
N ASP A 108 17.92 35.62 2.94
CA ASP A 108 17.17 34.44 3.33
C ASP A 108 15.75 34.47 2.77
N ALA A 109 15.62 34.08 1.51
CA ALA A 109 14.35 34.09 0.80
C ALA A 109 13.29 33.12 1.36
N LEU A 110 13.69 32.06 2.07
CA LEU A 110 12.76 31.03 2.56
C LEU A 110 12.03 31.46 3.83
N ALA A 111 12.73 32.10 4.78
CA ALA A 111 12.15 32.53 6.05
C ALA A 111 10.89 33.41 5.94
N PRO A 112 10.84 34.49 5.11
CA PRO A 112 9.64 35.31 4.99
C PRO A 112 8.47 34.53 4.38
N VAL A 113 8.74 33.65 3.40
CA VAL A 113 7.72 32.82 2.74
C VAL A 113 7.14 31.81 3.74
N ALA A 114 7.98 31.12 4.51
CA ALA A 114 7.52 30.22 5.56
C ALA A 114 6.70 30.97 6.62
N LYS A 115 7.11 32.19 7.01
CA LYS A 115 6.39 33.03 7.96
C LYS A 115 4.99 33.42 7.46
N GLU A 116 4.84 33.71 6.17
CA GLU A 116 3.52 33.95 5.56
C GLU A 116 2.61 32.73 5.71
N VAL A 117 3.13 31.54 5.43
CA VAL A 117 2.39 30.28 5.63
C VAL A 117 2.00 30.09 7.10
N VAL A 118 2.95 30.23 8.03
CA VAL A 118 2.72 30.10 9.48
C VAL A 118 1.63 31.05 9.99
N ASN A 119 1.56 32.27 9.46
CA ASN A 119 0.53 33.24 9.85
C ASN A 119 -0.86 32.89 9.27
N SER A 120 -0.91 32.12 8.18
CA SER A 120 -2.16 31.80 7.47
C SER A 120 -2.85 30.53 7.96
N VAL A 121 -2.10 29.55 8.47
CA VAL A 121 -2.62 28.22 8.80
C VAL A 121 -2.08 27.70 10.13
N ARG A 122 -2.87 26.87 10.79
CA ARG A 122 -2.47 26.03 11.92
C ARG A 122 -2.24 24.58 11.52
N LEU A 123 -2.81 24.14 10.40
CA LEU A 123 -2.63 22.80 9.85
C LEU A 123 -2.40 22.83 8.34
N LEU A 124 -1.40 22.09 7.87
CA LEU A 124 -1.18 21.76 6.47
C LEU A 124 -1.50 20.28 6.25
N ALA A 125 -2.46 20.03 5.35
CA ALA A 125 -2.84 18.72 4.87
C ALA A 125 -2.24 18.52 3.47
N PHE A 126 -1.14 17.77 3.38
CA PHE A 126 -0.52 17.46 2.11
C PHE A 126 -1.08 16.17 1.52
N ASP A 127 -1.52 16.23 0.28
CA ASP A 127 -1.80 15.04 -0.51
C ASP A 127 -0.59 14.66 -1.36
N GLU A 128 -0.39 13.34 -1.49
CA GLU A 128 0.57 12.73 -2.41
C GLU A 128 2.00 13.26 -2.23
N MET A 129 2.50 13.22 -1.00
CA MET A 129 3.88 13.58 -0.72
C MET A 129 4.83 12.61 -1.43
N GLN A 130 5.45 13.14 -2.47
CA GLN A 130 6.49 12.50 -3.25
C GLN A 130 7.51 13.56 -3.63
N ILE A 131 8.78 13.22 -3.51
CA ILE A 131 9.91 14.10 -3.86
C ILE A 131 10.77 13.36 -4.88
N THR A 132 10.84 13.94 -6.07
CA THR A 132 11.66 13.46 -7.19
C THR A 132 12.65 14.52 -7.67
N ASP A 133 12.33 15.80 -7.47
CA ASP A 133 13.17 16.92 -7.88
C ASP A 133 14.20 17.28 -6.79
N ILE A 134 15.44 17.51 -7.21
CA ILE A 134 16.52 17.95 -6.32
C ILE A 134 16.26 19.32 -5.70
N THR A 135 15.60 20.23 -6.43
CA THR A 135 15.32 21.59 -5.97
C THR A 135 14.39 21.59 -4.76
N ASP A 136 13.38 20.72 -4.77
CA ASP A 136 12.49 20.50 -3.63
C ASP A 136 13.24 19.85 -2.47
N ALA A 137 14.04 18.82 -2.76
CA ALA A 137 14.84 18.11 -1.76
C ALA A 137 15.81 19.04 -1.00
N MET A 138 16.33 20.08 -1.66
CA MET A 138 17.27 21.04 -1.08
C MET A 138 16.64 21.98 -0.05
N ILE A 139 15.35 22.31 -0.16
CA ILE A 139 14.70 23.32 0.69
C ILE A 139 13.69 22.73 1.67
N VAL A 140 13.14 21.55 1.38
CA VAL A 140 12.00 21.00 2.12
C VAL A 140 12.30 20.78 3.60
N GLY A 141 13.51 20.32 3.95
CA GLY A 141 13.90 20.10 5.34
C GLY A 141 13.79 21.38 6.16
N ARG A 142 14.47 22.42 5.69
CA ARG A 142 14.46 23.74 6.31
C ARG A 142 13.06 24.38 6.34
N LEU A 143 12.27 24.16 5.29
CA LEU A 143 10.88 24.64 5.24
C LEU A 143 10.05 23.99 6.35
N PHE A 144 10.14 22.67 6.52
CA PHE A 144 9.40 21.95 7.55
C PHE A 144 9.86 22.32 8.96
N ASP A 145 11.16 22.56 9.17
CA ASP A 145 11.69 23.09 10.43
C ASP A 145 11.01 24.43 10.79
N LEU A 146 10.98 25.38 9.84
CA LEU A 146 10.36 26.69 10.05
C LEU A 146 8.84 26.61 10.29
N LEU A 147 8.15 25.71 9.59
CA LEU A 147 6.72 25.46 9.80
C LEU A 147 6.47 24.87 11.20
N HIS A 148 7.29 23.92 11.62
CA HIS A 148 7.20 23.29 12.94
C HIS A 148 7.48 24.28 14.08
N GLU A 149 8.55 25.08 13.96
CA GLU A 149 8.88 26.17 14.90
C GLU A 149 7.76 27.22 14.98
N GLY A 150 7.10 27.49 13.84
CA GLY A 150 5.90 28.32 13.76
C GLY A 150 4.65 27.72 14.40
N GLY A 151 4.69 26.46 14.82
CA GLY A 151 3.58 25.74 15.44
C GLY A 151 2.56 25.19 14.46
N VAL A 152 2.91 25.07 13.17
CA VAL A 152 2.07 24.45 12.14
C VAL A 152 2.14 22.92 12.28
N VAL A 153 0.99 22.27 12.32
CA VAL A 153 0.90 20.80 12.31
C VAL A 153 0.80 20.32 10.87
N VAL A 154 1.57 19.30 10.52
CA VAL A 154 1.51 18.67 9.19
C VAL A 154 0.79 17.33 9.28
N VAL A 155 -0.13 17.08 8.36
CA VAL A 155 -0.71 15.77 8.07
C VAL A 155 -0.45 15.51 6.60
N THR A 156 0.06 14.34 6.25
CA THR A 156 0.44 14.05 4.86
C THR A 156 0.05 12.64 4.44
N THR A 157 -0.35 12.48 3.17
CA THR A 157 -0.55 11.17 2.54
C THR A 157 0.58 10.85 1.57
N SER A 158 1.01 9.60 1.49
CA SER A 158 2.01 9.16 0.50
C SER A 158 1.77 7.72 0.05
N ASN A 159 2.26 7.38 -1.14
CA ASN A 159 2.34 5.98 -1.59
C ASN A 159 3.67 5.32 -1.19
N ARG A 160 4.57 6.04 -0.50
CA ARG A 160 5.90 5.57 -0.13
C ARG A 160 6.14 5.73 1.38
N HIS A 161 6.83 4.77 1.97
CA HIS A 161 7.37 4.91 3.31
C HIS A 161 8.35 6.11 3.36
N PRO A 162 8.49 6.84 4.50
CA PRO A 162 9.42 7.98 4.59
C PRO A 162 10.85 7.65 4.18
N ASP A 163 11.33 6.44 4.48
CA ASP A 163 12.67 6.01 4.07
C ASP A 163 12.81 5.84 2.55
N ASP A 164 11.72 5.66 1.81
CA ASP A 164 11.76 5.53 0.36
C ASP A 164 11.51 6.87 -0.36
N LEU A 165 11.30 7.96 0.38
CA LEU A 165 11.27 9.30 -0.20
C LEU A 165 12.66 9.63 -0.75
N TYR A 166 12.73 9.98 -2.04
CA TYR A 166 13.97 10.37 -2.72
C TYR A 166 15.08 9.27 -2.68
N LYS A 167 14.70 7.98 -2.72
CA LYS A 167 15.61 6.81 -2.54
C LYS A 167 16.82 6.77 -3.47
N ASP A 168 16.62 7.22 -4.70
CA ASP A 168 17.65 7.24 -5.74
C ASP A 168 17.99 8.66 -6.20
N GLY A 169 17.61 9.64 -5.36
CA GLY A 169 17.83 11.05 -5.64
C GLY A 169 19.29 11.46 -5.51
N LEU A 170 19.70 12.43 -6.33
CA LEU A 170 21.05 12.96 -6.31
C LEU A 170 21.37 13.59 -4.95
N ASN A 171 22.54 13.26 -4.39
CA ASN A 171 22.99 13.68 -3.04
C ASN A 171 22.00 13.33 -1.92
N ARG A 172 21.36 12.16 -1.99
CA ARG A 172 20.41 11.66 -0.98
C ARG A 172 20.87 11.82 0.48
N GLN A 173 22.17 11.75 0.77
CA GLN A 173 22.65 11.97 2.14
C GLN A 173 22.23 13.32 2.74
N LEU A 174 22.07 14.36 1.91
CA LEU A 174 21.61 15.69 2.33
C LEU A 174 20.11 15.69 2.68
N PHE A 175 19.35 14.70 2.23
CA PHE A 175 17.91 14.56 2.45
C PHE A 175 17.59 13.68 3.67
N LEU A 176 18.53 12.84 4.13
CA LEU A 176 18.35 11.99 5.32
C LEU A 176 17.94 12.77 6.59
N PRO A 177 18.46 13.98 6.87
CA PRO A 177 18.00 14.78 8.00
C PRO A 177 16.51 15.12 7.94
N PHE A 178 15.97 15.33 6.74
CA PHE A 178 14.54 15.58 6.57
C PHE A 178 13.70 14.33 6.81
N ILE A 179 14.17 13.14 6.38
CA ILE A 179 13.52 11.86 6.71
C ILE A 179 13.48 11.67 8.23
N ALA A 180 14.58 11.97 8.93
CA ALA A 180 14.64 11.93 10.38
C ALA A 180 13.63 12.91 11.01
N HIS A 181 13.55 14.14 10.51
CA HIS A 181 12.58 15.14 10.94
C HIS A 181 11.13 14.66 10.76
N ILE A 182 10.79 14.06 9.61
CA ILE A 182 9.47 13.45 9.38
C ILE A 182 9.15 12.43 10.46
N LYS A 183 10.07 11.50 10.75
CA LYS A 183 9.86 10.44 11.74
C LYS A 183 9.79 10.96 13.18
N GLU A 184 10.45 12.07 13.46
CA GLU A 184 10.39 12.72 14.76
C GLU A 184 9.05 13.44 14.96
N GLN A 185 8.62 14.23 13.98
CA GLN A 185 7.47 15.12 14.09
C GLN A 185 6.13 14.51 13.71
N LEU A 186 6.14 13.49 12.86
CA LEU A 186 4.93 12.82 12.37
C LEU A 186 4.84 11.41 12.95
N GLN A 187 3.64 11.02 13.35
CA GLN A 187 3.35 9.61 13.55
C GLN A 187 3.33 8.95 12.17
N VAL A 188 4.27 8.06 11.88
CA VAL A 188 4.23 7.26 10.65
C VAL A 188 3.20 6.15 10.85
N TRP A 189 2.23 6.08 9.94
CA TRP A 189 1.17 5.10 9.96
C TRP A 189 0.99 4.48 8.57
N GLU A 190 1.09 3.17 8.49
CA GLU A 190 0.82 2.43 7.27
C GLU A 190 -0.66 2.03 7.22
N LEU A 191 -1.33 2.35 6.12
CA LEU A 191 -2.66 1.88 5.79
C LEU A 191 -2.52 0.51 5.12
N VAL A 192 -2.20 -0.49 5.94
CA VAL A 192 -1.94 -1.88 5.53
C VAL A 192 -3.25 -2.49 5.04
N SER A 193 -3.24 -3.19 3.89
CA SER A 193 -4.38 -4.02 3.50
C SER A 193 -4.59 -5.12 4.55
N PRO A 194 -5.83 -5.52 4.90
CA PRO A 194 -6.07 -6.77 5.62
C PRO A 194 -5.31 -7.96 4.99
N THR A 195 -5.18 -7.95 3.67
CA THR A 195 -4.39 -8.89 2.87
C THR A 195 -2.90 -8.90 3.19
N ASP A 196 -2.27 -7.73 3.32
CA ASP A 196 -0.81 -7.62 3.51
C ASP A 196 -0.45 -7.99 4.97
N TYR A 197 -1.34 -7.67 5.93
CA TYR A 197 -1.23 -8.17 7.31
C TYR A 197 -1.34 -9.71 7.40
N ARG A 198 -2.25 -10.32 6.63
CA ARG A 198 -2.41 -11.79 6.59
C ARG A 198 -1.32 -12.49 5.77
N GLN A 199 -0.76 -11.84 4.75
CA GLN A 199 0.43 -12.34 4.06
C GLN A 199 1.64 -12.39 5.00
N ASN A 200 1.83 -11.39 5.86
CA ASN A 200 2.89 -11.41 6.86
C ASN A 200 2.70 -12.50 7.94
N ARG A 201 1.47 -12.98 8.19
CA ARG A 201 1.23 -14.17 9.03
C ARG A 201 1.70 -15.48 8.39
N LEU A 202 1.91 -15.51 7.07
CA LEU A 202 2.52 -16.66 6.39
C LEU A 202 4.04 -16.72 6.59
N GLU A 203 4.64 -15.82 7.37
CA GLU A 203 6.05 -15.90 7.77
C GLU A 203 6.38 -17.26 8.39
N GLY A 204 7.16 -18.05 7.66
CA GLY A 204 7.55 -19.40 8.06
C GLY A 204 6.49 -20.50 7.82
N ALA A 205 5.30 -20.16 7.31
CA ALA A 205 4.29 -21.14 6.96
C ALA A 205 4.64 -21.82 5.62
N PRO A 206 4.53 -23.16 5.51
CA PRO A 206 4.71 -23.85 4.24
C PRO A 206 3.66 -23.36 3.22
N VAL A 207 4.09 -23.04 2.01
CA VAL A 207 3.22 -22.59 0.90
C VAL A 207 3.04 -23.64 -0.19
N TYR A 208 3.73 -24.77 -0.07
CA TYR A 208 3.61 -25.90 -0.98
C TYR A 208 3.29 -27.16 -0.16
N PHE A 209 2.16 -27.81 -0.47
CA PHE A 209 1.66 -28.96 0.28
C PHE A 209 1.60 -30.19 -0.61
N THR A 210 2.40 -31.20 -0.29
CA THR A 210 2.47 -32.46 -1.03
C THR A 210 2.66 -33.65 -0.08
N PRO A 211 2.12 -34.84 -0.40
CA PRO A 211 1.22 -35.10 -1.51
C PRO A 211 -0.20 -34.55 -1.25
N ILE A 212 -1.00 -34.44 -2.31
CA ILE A 212 -2.44 -34.19 -2.17
C ILE A 212 -3.08 -35.23 -1.25
N GLY A 213 -3.97 -34.78 -0.38
CA GLY A 213 -4.59 -35.63 0.62
C GLY A 213 -5.42 -34.87 1.65
N PRO A 214 -6.00 -35.57 2.65
CA PRO A 214 -6.76 -34.94 3.71
C PRO A 214 -5.96 -33.89 4.50
N GLU A 215 -4.68 -34.16 4.77
CA GLU A 215 -3.79 -33.27 5.51
C GLU A 215 -3.49 -31.98 4.72
N ALA A 216 -3.08 -32.10 3.46
CA ALA A 216 -2.85 -30.94 2.59
C ALA A 216 -4.10 -30.07 2.45
N ARG A 217 -5.28 -30.69 2.26
CA ARG A 217 -6.56 -29.97 2.22
C ARG A 217 -6.90 -29.28 3.53
N GLN A 218 -6.55 -29.87 4.68
CA GLN A 218 -6.74 -29.22 5.96
C GLN A 218 -5.85 -27.98 6.10
N LYS A 219 -4.55 -28.11 5.82
CA LYS A 219 -3.61 -27.00 5.88
C LYS A 219 -3.99 -25.86 4.93
N ILE A 220 -4.40 -26.17 3.70
CA ILE A 220 -4.92 -25.16 2.75
C ILE A 220 -6.17 -24.47 3.29
N ARG A 221 -7.12 -25.20 3.91
CA ARG A 221 -8.32 -24.58 4.52
C ARG A 221 -7.96 -23.63 5.65
N GLU A 222 -7.01 -24.00 6.49
CA GLU A 222 -6.53 -23.16 7.61
C GLU A 222 -5.90 -21.88 7.06
N VAL A 223 -4.98 -22.01 6.09
CA VAL A 223 -4.33 -20.89 5.40
C VAL A 223 -5.35 -19.99 4.69
N TRP A 224 -6.31 -20.58 3.97
CA TRP A 224 -7.38 -19.83 3.33
C TRP A 224 -8.25 -19.07 4.32
N THR A 225 -8.60 -19.69 5.45
CA THR A 225 -9.44 -19.04 6.47
C THR A 225 -8.73 -17.83 7.07
N ASP A 226 -7.43 -17.95 7.35
CA ASP A 226 -6.61 -16.85 7.85
C ASP A 226 -6.47 -15.73 6.80
N LEU A 227 -6.24 -16.07 5.53
CA LEU A 227 -6.04 -15.10 4.44
C LEU A 227 -7.31 -14.42 3.93
N ALA A 228 -8.43 -15.14 3.81
CA ALA A 228 -9.68 -14.60 3.29
C ALA A 228 -10.46 -13.83 4.38
N GLY A 229 -10.34 -14.24 5.65
CA GLY A 229 -10.94 -13.57 6.81
C GLY A 229 -12.43 -13.26 6.67
N GLY A 230 -13.17 -14.21 6.08
CA GLY A 230 -14.63 -14.23 5.96
C GLY A 230 -15.11 -14.81 4.61
N PRO A 231 -16.41 -14.69 4.25
CA PRO A 231 -16.95 -15.21 3.00
C PRO A 231 -16.29 -14.56 1.77
N ALA A 232 -16.07 -15.34 0.73
CA ALA A 232 -15.50 -14.91 -0.55
C ALA A 232 -16.49 -15.22 -1.67
N ASP A 233 -16.55 -14.32 -2.65
CA ASP A 233 -17.45 -14.41 -3.79
C ASP A 233 -16.67 -14.70 -5.07
N PRO A 234 -17.31 -15.25 -6.12
CA PRO A 234 -16.66 -15.39 -7.41
C PRO A 234 -16.28 -14.03 -8.00
N LEU A 235 -15.09 -13.96 -8.62
CA LEU A 235 -14.65 -12.79 -9.39
C LEU A 235 -14.62 -13.14 -10.88
N VAL A 236 -15.25 -12.30 -11.70
CA VAL A 236 -15.27 -12.46 -13.17
C VAL A 236 -14.48 -11.35 -13.83
N LEU A 237 -13.32 -11.70 -14.38
CA LEU A 237 -12.44 -10.83 -15.16
C LEU A 237 -12.85 -10.85 -16.62
N HIS A 238 -12.95 -9.68 -17.25
CA HIS A 238 -13.31 -9.55 -18.67
C HIS A 238 -12.07 -9.26 -19.51
N VAL A 239 -11.53 -10.28 -20.17
CA VAL A 239 -10.28 -10.21 -20.94
C VAL A 239 -10.57 -10.33 -22.42
N LYS A 240 -10.41 -9.23 -23.17
CA LYS A 240 -10.62 -9.18 -24.64
C LYS A 240 -11.92 -9.88 -25.09
N GLY A 241 -13.02 -9.62 -24.38
CA GLY A 241 -14.35 -10.16 -24.68
C GLY A 241 -14.64 -11.57 -24.15
N ARG A 242 -13.74 -12.17 -23.36
CA ARG A 242 -13.94 -13.45 -22.66
C ARG A 242 -14.08 -13.23 -21.15
N ALA A 243 -14.92 -14.03 -20.50
CA ALA A 243 -15.09 -14.04 -19.05
C ALA A 243 -14.18 -15.11 -18.42
N VAL A 244 -13.31 -14.69 -17.51
CA VAL A 244 -12.40 -15.54 -16.74
C VAL A 244 -12.85 -15.49 -15.29
N GLU A 245 -13.20 -16.65 -14.73
CA GLU A 245 -13.81 -16.74 -13.41
C GLU A 245 -12.82 -17.31 -12.39
N LEU A 246 -12.68 -16.62 -11.27
CA LEU A 246 -12.04 -17.12 -10.05
C LEU A 246 -13.15 -17.53 -9.06
N PRO A 247 -13.30 -18.83 -8.73
CA PRO A 247 -14.44 -19.32 -7.95
C PRO A 247 -14.60 -18.68 -6.57
N ALA A 248 -13.50 -18.29 -5.94
CA ALA A 248 -13.51 -17.58 -4.68
C ALA A 248 -12.44 -16.50 -4.69
N PHE A 249 -12.86 -15.26 -4.46
CA PHE A 249 -11.99 -14.10 -4.41
C PHE A 249 -12.42 -13.16 -3.29
N ARG A 250 -11.42 -12.60 -2.60
CA ARG A 250 -11.64 -11.51 -1.65
C ARG A 250 -10.36 -10.72 -1.42
N ASN A 251 -10.44 -9.39 -1.54
CA ASN A 251 -9.36 -8.47 -1.18
C ASN A 251 -8.00 -8.86 -1.78
N GLY A 252 -7.97 -9.31 -3.04
CA GLY A 252 -6.73 -9.73 -3.71
C GLY A 252 -6.23 -11.14 -3.35
N VAL A 253 -7.00 -11.94 -2.59
CA VAL A 253 -6.74 -13.37 -2.38
C VAL A 253 -7.73 -14.17 -3.22
N ALA A 254 -7.22 -14.98 -4.13
CA ALA A 254 -8.02 -15.90 -4.93
C ALA A 254 -7.81 -17.34 -4.49
N ARG A 255 -8.83 -18.17 -4.64
CA ARG A 255 -8.77 -19.61 -4.46
C ARG A 255 -9.46 -20.32 -5.62
N ALA A 256 -8.76 -21.28 -6.20
CA ALA A 256 -9.23 -22.06 -7.34
C ALA A 256 -8.60 -23.47 -7.31
N SER A 257 -9.26 -24.45 -7.92
CA SER A 257 -8.63 -25.74 -8.22
C SER A 257 -7.76 -25.65 -9.47
N PHE A 258 -6.86 -26.62 -9.65
CA PHE A 258 -6.05 -26.75 -10.86
C PHE A 258 -6.92 -26.77 -12.12
N TYR A 259 -8.05 -27.48 -12.11
CA TYR A 259 -8.91 -27.60 -13.28
C TYR A 259 -9.78 -26.36 -13.54
N ASP A 260 -10.00 -25.50 -12.54
CA ASP A 260 -10.64 -24.19 -12.77
C ASP A 260 -9.81 -23.29 -13.67
N LEU A 261 -8.47 -23.34 -13.54
CA LEU A 261 -7.55 -22.48 -14.28
C LEU A 261 -6.89 -23.17 -15.46
N CYS A 262 -6.38 -24.38 -15.28
CA CYS A 262 -5.62 -25.12 -16.29
C CYS A 262 -6.52 -26.07 -17.11
N GLY A 263 -7.69 -26.46 -16.60
CA GLY A 263 -8.67 -27.26 -17.34
C GLY A 263 -9.47 -26.45 -18.38
N ARG A 264 -9.64 -25.14 -18.16
CA ARG A 264 -10.36 -24.23 -19.05
C ARG A 264 -9.47 -23.68 -20.18
N MET A 265 -10.06 -23.30 -21.31
CA MET A 265 -9.36 -22.72 -22.47
C MET A 265 -8.86 -21.27 -22.24
N LEU A 266 -8.07 -21.09 -21.19
CA LEU A 266 -7.36 -19.85 -20.89
C LEU A 266 -6.04 -19.78 -21.65
N GLY A 267 -5.66 -18.57 -22.04
CA GLY A 267 -4.39 -18.25 -22.68
C GLY A 267 -3.56 -17.25 -21.87
N PRO A 268 -2.37 -16.87 -22.37
CA PRO A 268 -1.43 -16.01 -21.64
C PRO A 268 -2.05 -14.68 -21.14
N GLY A 269 -2.84 -14.01 -21.98
CA GLY A 269 -3.50 -12.75 -21.59
C GLY A 269 -4.53 -12.91 -20.46
N ASP A 270 -5.13 -14.10 -20.33
CA ASP A 270 -6.08 -14.40 -19.27
C ASP A 270 -5.35 -14.59 -17.93
N TYR A 271 -4.19 -15.27 -17.96
CA TYR A 271 -3.35 -15.44 -16.78
C TYR A 271 -2.68 -14.14 -16.33
N LEU A 272 -2.29 -13.27 -17.26
CA LEU A 272 -1.79 -11.92 -16.91
C LEU A 272 -2.87 -11.10 -16.21
N ALA A 273 -4.11 -11.11 -16.69
CA ALA A 273 -5.21 -10.42 -16.03
C ALA A 273 -5.51 -10.98 -14.63
N ILE A 274 -5.41 -12.30 -14.45
CA ILE A 274 -5.48 -12.91 -13.10
C ILE A 274 -4.35 -12.36 -12.23
N ALA A 275 -3.12 -12.39 -12.71
CA ALA A 275 -1.94 -11.98 -11.97
C ALA A 275 -1.92 -10.48 -11.60
N GLU A 276 -2.57 -9.62 -12.40
CA GLU A 276 -2.75 -8.20 -12.09
C GLU A 276 -3.76 -7.95 -10.96
N GLU A 277 -4.79 -8.79 -10.82
CA GLU A 277 -5.85 -8.62 -9.83
C GLU A 277 -5.55 -9.32 -8.50
N VAL A 278 -4.79 -10.42 -8.52
CA VAL A 278 -4.52 -11.24 -7.33
C VAL A 278 -3.14 -10.95 -6.74
N LYS A 279 -3.09 -10.74 -5.43
CA LYS A 279 -1.85 -10.68 -4.64
C LYS A 279 -1.44 -12.06 -4.10
N VAL A 280 -2.42 -12.91 -3.82
CA VAL A 280 -2.23 -14.30 -3.40
C VAL A 280 -3.13 -15.19 -4.24
N LEU A 281 -2.58 -16.28 -4.77
CA LEU A 281 -3.35 -17.36 -5.37
C LEU A 281 -3.20 -18.64 -4.55
N VAL A 282 -4.32 -19.17 -4.07
CA VAL A 282 -4.43 -20.51 -3.49
C VAL A 282 -4.87 -21.48 -4.59
N LEU A 283 -3.96 -22.33 -5.06
CA LEU A 283 -4.20 -23.29 -6.14
C LEU A 283 -4.25 -24.72 -5.61
N GLU A 284 -5.42 -25.35 -5.69
CA GLU A 284 -5.64 -26.68 -5.11
C GLU A 284 -5.52 -27.82 -6.12
N ASP A 285 -5.03 -28.96 -5.64
CA ASP A 285 -5.10 -30.26 -6.29
C ASP A 285 -4.36 -30.33 -7.63
N ILE A 286 -3.15 -29.78 -7.70
CA ILE A 286 -2.25 -29.90 -8.86
C ILE A 286 -1.93 -31.39 -9.07
N PRO A 287 -2.38 -32.02 -10.17
CA PRO A 287 -2.16 -33.44 -10.39
C PRO A 287 -0.71 -33.70 -10.84
N ARG A 288 -0.32 -34.97 -10.89
CA ARG A 288 0.87 -35.33 -11.67
C ARG A 288 0.57 -35.06 -13.15
N LEU A 289 1.49 -34.36 -13.78
CA LEU A 289 1.41 -33.98 -15.18
C LEU A 289 2.16 -35.02 -16.01
N SER A 290 1.64 -35.27 -17.21
CA SER A 290 2.08 -36.32 -18.13
C SER A 290 1.64 -35.98 -19.54
N ARG A 291 1.98 -36.84 -20.51
CA ARG A 291 1.49 -36.71 -21.89
C ARG A 291 -0.05 -36.70 -22.00
N ASN A 292 -0.75 -37.34 -21.06
CA ASN A 292 -2.21 -37.46 -21.09
C ASN A 292 -2.95 -36.15 -20.75
N ASN A 293 -2.29 -35.22 -20.05
CA ASN A 293 -2.81 -33.90 -19.66
C ASN A 293 -1.83 -32.79 -20.07
N PHE A 294 -1.25 -32.94 -21.26
CA PHE A 294 -0.21 -32.05 -21.78
C PHE A 294 -0.70 -30.60 -22.01
N ASN A 295 -1.96 -30.42 -22.42
CA ASN A 295 -2.52 -29.09 -22.62
C ASN A 295 -2.68 -28.34 -21.30
N GLU A 296 -3.13 -29.04 -20.26
CA GLU A 296 -3.24 -28.53 -18.90
C GLU A 296 -1.84 -28.23 -18.33
N ALA A 297 -0.86 -29.08 -18.61
CA ALA A 297 0.53 -28.84 -18.22
C ALA A 297 1.10 -27.55 -18.85
N LYS A 298 0.88 -27.33 -20.16
CA LYS A 298 1.30 -26.09 -20.82
C LYS A 298 0.63 -24.84 -20.25
N ARG A 299 -0.66 -24.94 -19.94
CA ARG A 299 -1.39 -23.86 -19.27
C ARG A 299 -0.87 -23.58 -17.87
N PHE A 300 -0.51 -24.64 -17.13
CA PHE A 300 0.11 -24.50 -15.82
C PHE A 300 1.46 -23.79 -15.90
N VAL A 301 2.33 -24.15 -16.86
CA VAL A 301 3.58 -23.41 -17.13
C VAL A 301 3.29 -21.93 -17.38
N THR A 302 2.31 -21.63 -18.24
CA THR A 302 1.94 -20.24 -18.57
C THR A 302 1.41 -19.48 -17.35
N LEU A 303 0.61 -20.14 -16.50
CA LEU A 303 0.12 -19.57 -15.25
C LEU A 303 1.28 -19.25 -14.30
N ILE A 304 2.17 -20.21 -14.05
CA ILE A 304 3.34 -20.00 -13.17
C ILE A 304 4.22 -18.87 -13.69
N ASP A 305 4.42 -18.77 -14.99
CA ASP A 305 5.19 -17.69 -15.61
C ASP A 305 4.56 -16.32 -15.33
N ALA A 306 3.24 -16.17 -15.53
CA ALA A 306 2.52 -14.93 -15.25
C ALA A 306 2.58 -14.55 -13.76
N LEU A 307 2.36 -15.51 -12.86
CA LEU A 307 2.41 -15.28 -11.41
C LEU A 307 3.82 -14.91 -10.95
N TYR A 308 4.84 -15.56 -11.51
CA TYR A 308 6.24 -15.31 -11.18
C TYR A 308 6.66 -13.89 -11.58
N GLU A 309 6.32 -13.47 -12.81
CA GLU A 309 6.62 -12.12 -13.31
C GLU A 309 5.89 -11.03 -12.52
N ALA A 310 4.63 -11.26 -12.17
CA ALA A 310 3.84 -10.34 -11.35
C ALA A 310 4.17 -10.42 -9.85
N ARG A 311 5.09 -11.30 -9.44
CA ARG A 311 5.47 -11.57 -8.04
C ARG A 311 4.28 -11.90 -7.12
N VAL A 312 3.30 -12.61 -7.66
CA VAL A 312 2.15 -13.10 -6.89
C VAL A 312 2.61 -14.18 -5.91
N ARG A 313 2.07 -14.16 -4.68
CA ARG A 313 2.30 -15.24 -3.72
C ARG A 313 1.46 -16.45 -4.09
N LEU A 314 2.10 -17.55 -4.47
CA LEU A 314 1.42 -18.82 -4.73
C LEU A 314 1.41 -19.69 -3.47
N ILE A 315 0.25 -20.22 -3.13
CA ILE A 315 0.05 -21.26 -2.11
C ILE A 315 -0.64 -22.42 -2.80
N CYS A 316 -0.10 -23.62 -2.76
CA CYS A 316 -0.69 -24.72 -3.53
C CYS A 316 -0.59 -26.10 -2.88
N SER A 317 -1.52 -26.98 -3.26
CA SER A 317 -1.43 -28.40 -2.99
C SER A 317 -1.15 -29.18 -4.29
N ALA A 318 -0.24 -30.14 -4.22
CA ALA A 318 0.27 -30.82 -5.39
C ALA A 318 0.54 -32.31 -5.14
N ALA A 319 0.41 -33.12 -6.19
CA ALA A 319 0.54 -34.57 -6.10
C ALA A 319 1.99 -35.06 -5.95
N ALA A 320 2.96 -34.17 -6.15
CA ALA A 320 4.37 -34.43 -6.00
C ALA A 320 5.14 -33.12 -5.74
N GLU A 321 6.42 -33.25 -5.36
CA GLU A 321 7.39 -32.14 -5.35
C GLU A 321 7.52 -31.49 -6.75
N PRO A 322 7.92 -30.20 -6.85
CA PRO A 322 8.01 -29.49 -8.12
C PRO A 322 8.75 -30.25 -9.23
N GLU A 323 9.90 -30.85 -8.92
CA GLU A 323 10.73 -31.60 -9.88
C GLU A 323 10.07 -32.92 -10.33
N MET A 324 9.13 -33.43 -9.54
CA MET A 324 8.45 -34.71 -9.75
C MET A 324 7.03 -34.55 -10.31
N LEU A 325 6.60 -33.32 -10.60
CA LEU A 325 5.28 -33.04 -11.18
C LEU A 325 5.20 -33.43 -12.66
N TYR A 326 6.30 -33.38 -13.42
CA TYR A 326 6.37 -33.82 -14.81
C TYR A 326 7.71 -34.50 -15.07
N VAL A 327 7.73 -35.83 -14.98
CA VAL A 327 8.97 -36.62 -15.00
C VAL A 327 9.42 -36.97 -16.41
N GLU A 328 8.48 -37.23 -17.34
CA GLU A 328 8.79 -37.70 -18.70
C GLU A 328 7.77 -37.21 -19.75
N GLY A 329 8.27 -36.76 -20.91
CA GLY A 329 7.43 -36.35 -22.04
C GLY A 329 8.08 -35.29 -22.94
N GLU A 330 7.36 -34.82 -23.96
CA GLU A 330 7.72 -33.58 -24.63
C GLU A 330 7.54 -32.40 -23.66
N GLY A 331 8.41 -31.39 -23.69
CA GLY A 331 8.31 -30.21 -22.81
C GLY A 331 8.95 -30.35 -21.42
N THR A 332 9.68 -31.44 -21.13
CA THR A 332 10.40 -31.61 -19.84
C THR A 332 11.31 -30.43 -19.51
N PHE A 333 12.00 -29.86 -20.51
CA PHE A 333 12.86 -28.68 -20.32
C PHE A 333 12.10 -27.41 -19.89
N GLU A 334 10.93 -27.15 -20.47
CA GLU A 334 10.08 -26.02 -20.05
C GLU A 334 9.54 -26.23 -18.63
N PHE A 335 9.32 -27.50 -18.27
CA PHE A 335 8.85 -27.87 -16.95
C PHE A 335 9.94 -27.79 -15.88
N GLU A 336 11.20 -28.11 -16.19
CA GLU A 336 12.33 -27.89 -15.29
C GLU A 336 12.43 -26.42 -14.85
N ARG A 337 12.26 -25.48 -15.80
CA ARG A 337 12.19 -24.04 -15.50
C ARG A 337 11.02 -23.72 -14.56
N THR A 338 9.87 -24.33 -14.81
CA THR A 338 8.67 -24.15 -13.98
C THR A 338 8.88 -24.69 -12.57
N ALA A 339 9.54 -25.85 -12.42
CA ALA A 339 9.90 -26.42 -11.13
C ALA A 339 10.86 -25.52 -10.35
N SER A 340 11.88 -24.93 -11.01
CA SER A 340 12.76 -23.94 -10.39
C SER A 340 11.99 -22.74 -9.87
N ARG A 341 11.10 -22.17 -10.70
CA ARG A 341 10.25 -21.03 -10.28
C ARG A 341 9.37 -21.39 -9.10
N LEU A 342 8.75 -22.57 -9.10
CA LEU A 342 7.95 -23.06 -7.98
C LEU A 342 8.78 -23.21 -6.70
N ARG A 343 10.06 -23.57 -6.77
CA ARG A 343 10.97 -23.59 -5.62
C ARG A 343 11.28 -22.18 -5.12
N GLU A 344 11.66 -21.27 -6.01
CA GLU A 344 11.93 -19.87 -5.66
C GLU A 344 10.69 -19.19 -5.05
N MET A 345 9.49 -19.47 -5.56
CA MET A 345 8.24 -18.95 -5.04
C MET A 345 7.91 -19.47 -3.62
N GLN A 346 8.57 -20.55 -3.16
CA GLN A 346 8.45 -21.05 -1.79
C GLN A 346 9.31 -20.28 -0.79
N ASP A 347 10.28 -19.48 -1.26
CA ASP A 347 11.14 -18.70 -0.35
C ASP A 347 10.32 -17.72 0.49
N GLN A 348 10.81 -17.48 1.72
CA GLN A 348 10.12 -16.62 2.68
C GLN A 348 10.10 -15.15 2.24
N ASP A 349 11.09 -14.73 1.45
CA ASP A 349 11.22 -13.36 0.97
C ASP A 349 10.59 -13.13 -0.41
N TRP A 350 9.96 -14.17 -0.99
CA TRP A 350 9.28 -14.07 -2.26
C TRP A 350 8.15 -13.02 -2.22
N GLY A 351 8.16 -12.08 -3.17
CA GLY A 351 7.15 -11.02 -3.28
C GLY A 351 7.34 -9.81 -2.36
N ARG A 352 8.38 -9.79 -1.49
CA ARG A 352 8.60 -8.68 -0.54
C ARG A 352 9.31 -7.45 -1.12
N GLN A 353 10.07 -7.61 -2.19
CA GLN A 353 10.92 -6.54 -2.74
C GLN A 353 10.27 -5.71 -3.85
N GLY A 354 8.94 -5.58 -3.87
CA GLY A 354 8.28 -4.83 -4.93
C GLY A 354 6.87 -4.41 -4.58
N HIS A 355 6.72 -3.47 -3.64
CA HIS A 355 5.57 -2.59 -3.54
C HIS A 355 6.00 -1.22 -3.04
#